data_AF-B5EWB0-F1
#
_entry.id   AF-B5EWB0-F1
#
_cell.length_a   1.000
_cell.length_b   1.000
_cell.length_c   1.000
_cell.angle_alpha   90.00
_cell.angle_beta   90.00
_cell.angle_gamma   90.00
#
_symmetry.space_group_name_H-M   'P 1'
#
loop_
_entity.id
_entity.type
_entity.pdbx_description
1 polymer ?
#
loop_
_entity_poly.entity_id
_entity_poly.type
_entity_poly.pdbx_seq_one_letter_code
_entity_poly.pdbx_strand_id
1 'polypeptide(L)'
;MINNKAKTKLIYGQEPSHFTYEVSERGGFNVYGWGIYPSYSVLAGQDCKTFFDYFKTIEEVSEHYPDATSSHKLLEPQNTFDHLPNTQDF
;
A
#
# COMPACT_ATOMS: atom_id res chain seq x y z
N MET A 1 -26.87 -6.53 10.19
CA MET A 1 -25.57 -5.82 10.17
C MET A 1 -24.59 -6.74 9.47
N ILE A 2 -24.24 -6.44 8.22
CA ILE A 2 -23.31 -7.29 7.46
C ILE A 2 -21.91 -6.79 7.84
N ASN A 3 -21.23 -7.52 8.73
CA ASN A 3 -19.81 -7.30 9.03
C ASN A 3 -19.01 -7.64 7.77
N ASN A 4 -18.90 -6.68 6.85
CA ASN A 4 -17.96 -6.75 5.74
C ASN A 4 -16.58 -6.44 6.32
N LYS A 5 -15.99 -7.41 7.03
CA LYS A 5 -14.55 -7.38 7.33
C LYS A 5 -13.85 -7.12 6.01
N ALA A 6 -13.04 -6.06 5.95
CA ALA A 6 -12.26 -5.69 4.78
C ALA A 6 -11.65 -6.96 4.18
N LYS A 7 -11.87 -7.18 2.87
CA LYS A 7 -11.35 -8.36 2.18
C LYS A 7 -9.86 -8.43 2.43
N THR A 8 -9.41 -9.56 2.97
CA THR A 8 -7.99 -9.85 3.18
C THR A 8 -7.31 -9.96 1.81
N LYS A 9 -6.92 -8.81 1.27
CA LYS A 9 -6.05 -8.73 0.11
C LYS A 9 -4.63 -8.80 0.64
N LEU A 10 -3.89 -9.79 0.18
CA LEU A 10 -2.49 -9.97 0.56
C LEU A 10 -1.59 -9.22 -0.42
N ILE A 11 -0.45 -8.74 0.09
CA ILE A 11 0.65 -8.18 -0.70
C ILE A 11 1.70 -9.28 -0.80
N TYR A 12 1.86 -9.87 -2.00
CA TYR A 12 2.76 -11.01 -2.24
C TYR A 12 2.59 -12.19 -1.28
N GLY A 13 1.35 -12.48 -0.87
CA GLY A 13 1.04 -13.58 0.05
C GLY A 13 1.25 -13.25 1.53
N GLN A 14 1.52 -12.00 1.88
CA GLN A 14 1.63 -11.51 3.25
C GLN A 14 0.57 -10.46 3.57
N GLU A 15 0.19 -10.37 4.84
CA GLU A 15 -0.67 -9.30 5.32
C GLU A 15 0.06 -7.94 5.21
N PRO A 16 -0.65 -6.85 4.91
CA PRO A 16 -0.07 -5.52 4.96
C PRO A 16 0.48 -5.20 6.36
N SER A 17 1.61 -4.50 6.42
CA SER A 17 2.19 -4.01 7.68
C SER A 17 1.39 -2.86 8.27
N HIS A 18 0.85 -1.99 7.42
CA HIS A 18 -0.03 -0.87 7.79
C HIS A 18 -0.85 -0.39 6.60
N PHE A 19 -1.82 0.47 6.89
CA PHE A 19 -2.68 1.11 5.89
C PHE A 19 -2.50 2.63 5.91
N THR A 20 -2.60 3.23 4.74
CA THR A 20 -2.71 4.68 4.59
C THR A 20 -3.93 5.03 3.75
N TYR A 21 -4.41 6.26 3.87
CA TYR A 21 -5.43 6.81 2.97
C TYR A 21 -5.03 8.17 2.41
N GLU A 22 -5.49 8.45 1.20
CA GLU A 22 -5.21 9.69 0.46
C GLU A 22 -6.47 10.19 -0.24
N VAL A 23 -6.58 11.52 -0.38
CA VAL A 23 -7.63 12.13 -1.20
C VAL A 23 -7.44 11.68 -2.65
N SER A 24 -8.51 11.15 -3.25
CA SER A 24 -8.53 10.75 -4.64
C SER A 24 -8.72 11.96 -5.57
N GLU A 25 -8.05 11.97 -6.72
CA GLU A 25 -8.25 12.99 -7.76
C GLU A 25 -9.70 13.00 -8.29
N ARG A 26 -10.44 11.91 -8.09
CA ARG A 26 -11.85 11.76 -8.50
C ARG A 26 -12.84 12.23 -7.43
N GLY A 27 -12.35 12.80 -6.32
CA GLY A 27 -13.10 12.97 -5.08
C GLY A 27 -13.13 11.66 -4.27
N GLY A 28 -13.34 11.76 -2.96
CA GLY A 28 -13.29 10.61 -2.03
C GLY A 28 -11.86 10.25 -1.59
N PHE A 29 -11.68 9.03 -1.10
CA PHE A 29 -10.46 8.56 -0.44
C PHE A 29 -10.03 7.19 -0.97
N ASN A 30 -8.78 7.07 -1.38
CA ASN A 30 -8.15 5.79 -1.71
C ASN A 30 -7.47 5.24 -0.47
N VAL A 31 -7.61 3.95 -0.21
CA VAL A 31 -6.90 3.22 0.85
C VAL A 31 -5.83 2.34 0.22
N TYR A 32 -4.62 2.44 0.77
CA TYR A 32 -3.46 1.65 0.36
C TYR A 32 -2.97 0.80 1.52
N GLY A 33 -2.58 -0.43 1.20
CA GLY A 33 -1.83 -1.30 2.10
C GLY A 33 -0.34 -1.25 1.74
N TRP A 34 0.49 -1.30 2.77
CA TRP A 34 1.95 -1.30 2.64
C TRP A 34 2.53 -2.65 3.02
N GLY A 35 3.55 -3.08 2.29
CA GLY A 35 4.32 -4.29 2.55
C GLY A 35 5.72 -4.15 2.00
N ILE A 36 6.42 -5.28 1.85
CA ILE A 36 7.77 -5.32 1.27
C ILE A 36 7.75 -6.16 0.01
N TYR A 37 8.44 -5.70 -1.03
CA TYR A 37 8.62 -6.51 -2.23
C TYR A 37 9.41 -7.80 -1.92
N PRO A 38 8.97 -8.96 -2.44
CA PRO A 38 9.60 -10.25 -2.16
C PRO A 38 10.95 -10.38 -2.86
N SER A 39 11.75 -11.37 -2.46
CA SER A 39 13.12 -11.60 -2.96
C SER A 39 13.24 -11.82 -4.47
N TYR A 40 12.16 -12.24 -5.14
CA TYR A 40 12.13 -12.43 -6.59
C TYR A 40 11.71 -11.15 -7.36
N SER A 41 11.43 -10.05 -6.67
CA SER A 41 11.17 -8.74 -7.27
C SER A 41 12.47 -8.00 -7.55
N VAL A 42 12.53 -7.23 -8.64
CA VAL A 42 13.63 -6.28 -8.88
C VAL A 42 13.69 -5.15 -7.84
N LEU A 43 12.60 -4.96 -7.10
CA LEU A 43 12.49 -4.01 -5.98
C LEU A 43 12.59 -4.72 -4.62
N ALA A 44 13.10 -5.95 -4.57
CA ALA A 44 13.17 -6.77 -3.35
C ALA A 44 13.70 -5.97 -2.15
N GLY A 45 13.01 -6.09 -1.01
CA GLY A 45 13.38 -5.39 0.23
C GLY A 45 12.92 -3.93 0.32
N GLN A 46 12.38 -3.35 -0.75
CA GLN A 46 11.83 -1.99 -0.75
C GLN A 46 10.33 -1.97 -0.43
N ASP A 47 9.81 -0.78 -0.11
CA ASP A 47 8.41 -0.56 0.24
C ASP A 47 7.46 -0.81 -0.95
N CYS A 48 6.45 -1.63 -0.71
CA CYS A 48 5.42 -1.97 -1.68
C CYS A 48 4.07 -1.35 -1.28
N LYS A 49 3.66 -0.30 -1.98
CA LYS A 49 2.34 0.31 -1.88
C LYS A 49 1.35 -0.37 -2.82
N THR A 50 0.23 -0.86 -2.29
CA THR A 50 -0.81 -1.54 -3.07
C THR A 50 -2.17 -0.89 -2.81
N PHE A 51 -2.94 -0.62 -3.87
CA PHE A 51 -4.32 -0.13 -3.73
C PHE A 51 -5.22 -1.23 -3.14
N PHE A 52 -6.00 -0.90 -2.10
CA PHE A 52 -6.93 -1.84 -1.46
C PHE A 52 -8.37 -1.49 -1.76
N ASP A 53 -8.77 -0.25 -1.51
CA ASP A 53 -10.17 0.15 -1.58
C ASP A 53 -10.34 1.65 -1.85
N TYR A 54 -11.58 2.04 -2.12
CA TYR A 54 -12.00 3.41 -2.30
C TYR A 54 -13.29 3.70 -1.55
N PHE A 55 -13.33 4.82 -0.83
CA PHE A 55 -14.49 5.30 -0.10
C PHE A 55 -14.86 6.72 -0.51
N LYS A 56 -16.13 7.07 -0.37
CA LYS A 56 -16.60 8.40 -0.72
C LYS A 56 -16.35 9.39 0.42
N THR A 57 -16.42 8.93 1.67
CA THR A 57 -16.22 9.77 2.84
C THR A 57 -15.12 9.23 3.76
N ILE A 58 -14.62 10.10 4.63
CA ILE A 58 -13.58 9.73 5.58
C ILE A 58 -14.15 8.84 6.70
N GLU A 59 -15.42 9.00 7.04
CA GLU A 59 -16.12 8.19 8.04
C GLU A 59 -16.16 6.72 7.61
N GLU A 60 -16.42 6.45 6.32
CA GLU A 60 -16.37 5.10 5.75
C GLU A 60 -14.95 4.50 5.84
N VAL A 61 -13.91 5.31 5.61
CA VAL A 61 -12.51 4.88 5.79
C VAL A 61 -12.26 4.51 7.26
N SER A 62 -12.67 5.35 8.21
CA SER A 62 -12.47 5.10 9.64
C SER A 62 -13.27 3.91 10.16
N GLU A 63 -14.42 3.60 9.57
CA GLU A 63 -15.22 2.41 9.91
C GLU A 63 -14.55 1.12 9.43
N HIS A 64 -14.02 1.11 8.21
CA HIS A 64 -13.46 -0.09 7.58
C HIS A 64 -11.95 -0.30 7.86
N TYR A 65 -11.21 0.78 8.04
CA TYR A 65 -9.76 0.82 8.27
C TYR A 65 -9.43 1.80 9.40
N PRO A 66 -9.82 1.49 10.65
CA PRO A 66 -9.69 2.41 11.80
C PRO A 66 -8.24 2.81 12.10
N ASP A 67 -7.28 1.96 11.75
CA ASP A 67 -5.85 2.19 11.99
C ASP A 67 -5.13 2.84 10.79
N ALA A 68 -5.85 3.15 9.70
CA ALA A 68 -5.22 3.79 8.54
C ALA A 68 -4.87 5.25 8.84
N THR A 69 -3.66 5.67 8.44
CA THR A 69 -3.17 7.04 8.62
C THR A 69 -3.32 7.87 7.35
N SER A 70 -3.53 9.18 7.48
CA SER A 70 -3.52 10.06 6.32
C SER A 70 -2.12 10.14 5.73
N SER A 71 -2.04 10.08 4.41
CA SER A 71 -0.78 10.17 3.66
C SER A 71 -0.90 11.13 2.49
N HIS A 72 0.24 11.44 1.89
CA HIS A 72 0.35 12.16 0.63
C HIS A 72 1.59 11.65 -0.10
N LYS A 73 1.51 11.48 -1.43
CA LYS A 73 2.60 10.94 -2.28
C LYS A 73 4.01 11.54 -2.04
N LEU A 74 4.09 12.78 -1.56
CA LEU A 74 5.37 13.46 -1.27
C LEU A 74 6.00 13.09 0.08
N LEU A 75 5.24 12.48 0.99
CA LEU A 75 5.70 12.04 2.32
C LEU A 75 6.04 10.54 2.34
N GLU A 76 5.68 9.84 1.27
CA GLU A 76 5.75 8.38 1.21
C GLU A 76 7.13 7.89 0.77
N PRO A 77 7.55 6.70 1.25
CA PRO A 77 8.74 6.03 0.74
C PRO A 77 8.72 5.92 -0.78
N GLN A 78 9.83 6.27 -1.41
CA GLN A 78 10.02 6.16 -2.85
C GLN A 78 11.01 5.04 -3.12
N ASN A 79 10.64 4.15 -4.05
CA ASN A 79 11.55 3.11 -4.49
C ASN A 79 12.72 3.71 -5.26
N THR A 80 13.91 3.17 -5.04
CA THR A 80 15.10 3.46 -5.82
C THR A 80 15.28 2.40 -6.90
N PHE A 81 15.66 2.85 -8.09
CA PHE A 81 15.89 1.99 -9.26
C PHE A 81 17.37 1.76 -9.51
N ASP A 82 18.22 2.05 -8.51
CA ASP A 82 19.66 1.89 -8.64
C ASP A 82 19.96 0.43 -8.95
N HIS A 83 20.68 0.31 -10.05
CA HIS A 83 20.90 -0.87 -10.84
C HIS A 83 21.54 -1.95 -9.96
N LEU A 84 21.17 -3.21 -10.22
CA LEU A 84 21.81 -4.40 -9.66
C LEU A 84 23.32 -4.17 -9.50
N PRO A 85 23.98 -4.65 -8.43
CA PRO A 85 25.43 -4.56 -8.32
C PRO A 85 26.03 -5.04 -9.65
N ASN A 86 27.00 -4.29 -10.19
CA ASN A 86 27.77 -4.61 -11.41
C ASN A 86 28.57 -5.91 -11.22
N THR A 87 27.88 -7.00 -10.91
CA THR A 87 28.41 -8.34 -10.91
C THR A 87 28.49 -8.68 -12.38
N GLN A 88 29.71 -8.68 -12.89
CA GLN A 88 30.02 -9.05 -14.24
C GLN A 88 29.32 -10.39 -14.54
N ASP A 89 28.45 -10.42 -15.54
CA ASP A 89 27.87 -11.66 -16.04
C ASP A 89 29.04 -12.57 -16.44
N PHE A 90 29.26 -13.65 -15.67
CA PHE A 90 30.31 -14.65 -15.92
C PHE A 90 29.85 -15.68 -16.94
#